data_AF-A0A1A6HIS7-F1
#
_entry.id   AF-A0A1A6HIS7-F1
#
_cell.length_a   1.000
_cell.length_b   1.000
_cell.length_c   1.000
_cell.angle_alpha   90.00
_cell.angle_beta   90.00
_cell.angle_gamma   90.00
#
_symmetry.space_group_name_H-M   'P 1'
#
loop_
_entity.id
_entity.type
_entity.pdbx_description
1 polymer ?
#
loop_
_entity_poly.entity_id
_entity_poly.type
_entity_poly.pdbx_seq_one_letter_code
_entity_poly.pdbx_strand_id
1 'polypeptide(L)'
;MKAKPLMTEFSVKSTIISRYAFTTVSCRVLNRASEDQDVEFQMQIPGAAFITNFTMLIGDKVYQSEITEKEKKSRDRIKEKRNKTTDDNE
;
A
#
# COMPACT_ATOMS: atom_id res chain seq x y z
N MET A 1 -21.39 8.75 17.51
CA MET A 1 -20.31 9.48 16.80
C MET A 1 -19.22 8.46 16.51
N LYS A 2 -18.96 8.13 15.24
CA LYS A 2 -17.97 7.09 14.90
C LYS A 2 -16.57 7.58 15.32
N ALA A 3 -15.86 6.81 16.14
CA ALA A 3 -14.50 7.16 16.54
C ALA A 3 -13.61 7.08 15.29
N LYS A 4 -12.83 8.12 14.98
CA LYS A 4 -11.89 8.06 13.85
C LYS A 4 -10.72 7.12 14.18
N PRO A 5 -10.15 6.44 13.17
CA PRO A 5 -8.92 5.68 13.33
C PRO A 5 -7.82 6.56 13.92
N LEU A 6 -7.08 6.04 14.89
CA LEU A 6 -6.00 6.76 15.56
C LEU A 6 -4.65 6.30 15.02
N MET A 7 -3.84 7.22 14.50
CA MET A 7 -2.43 6.94 14.25
C MET A 7 -1.68 6.91 15.59
N THR A 8 -1.23 5.73 16.01
CA THR A 8 -0.53 5.54 17.28
C THR A 8 0.97 5.75 17.15
N GLU A 9 1.52 5.43 15.98
CA GLU A 9 2.95 5.58 15.70
C GLU A 9 3.15 6.11 14.28
N PHE A 10 4.11 6.99 14.11
CA PHE A 10 4.59 7.45 12.81
C PHE A 10 6.09 7.70 12.92
N SER A 11 6.87 7.08 12.04
CA SER A 11 8.32 7.25 12.01
C SER A 11 8.85 7.31 10.59
N VAL A 12 9.78 8.22 10.37
CA VAL A 12 10.55 8.35 9.13
C VAL A 12 12.01 8.23 9.50
N LYS A 13 12.67 7.21 8.95
CA LYS A 13 14.10 6.95 9.16
C LYS A 13 14.80 6.99 7.82
N SER A 14 15.87 7.77 7.71
CA SER A 14 16.68 7.83 6.51
C SER A 14 18.13 7.52 6.84
N THR A 15 18.73 6.63 6.07
CA THR A 15 20.16 6.29 6.15
C THR A 15 20.83 6.78 4.88
N ILE A 16 21.80 7.69 5.02
CA ILE A 16 22.49 8.31 3.89
C ILE A 16 23.93 7.80 3.84
N ILE A 17 24.32 7.19 2.73
CA ILE A 17 25.66 6.64 2.50
C ILE A 17 26.10 7.01 1.09
N SER A 18 27.22 7.73 0.96
CA SER A 18 27.85 8.02 -0.34
C SER A 18 26.87 8.49 -1.44
N ARG A 19 26.05 9.50 -1.12
CA ARG A 19 25.02 10.12 -2.00
C ARG A 19 23.74 9.30 -2.21
N TYR A 20 23.65 8.09 -1.66
CA TYR A 20 22.42 7.30 -1.64
C TYR A 20 21.65 7.52 -0.35
N ALA A 21 20.33 7.62 -0.44
CA ALA A 21 19.43 7.74 0.71
C ALA A 21 18.44 6.57 0.73
N PHE A 22 18.44 5.82 1.83
CA PHE A 22 17.49 4.75 2.10
C PHE A 22 16.49 5.24 3.14
N THR A 23 15.25 5.51 2.71
CA THR A 23 14.20 6.04 3.58
C THR A 23 13.15 4.97 3.86
N THR A 24 12.96 4.67 5.14
CA THR A 24 11.87 3.80 5.64
C THR A 24 10.83 4.67 6.32
N VAL A 25 9.58 4.46 5.94
CA VAL A 25 8.43 5.14 6.51
C VAL A 25 7.53 4.08 7.13
N SER A 26 7.18 4.26 8.39
CA SER A 26 6.31 3.34 9.12
C SER A 26 5.22 4.13 9.84
N CYS A 27 3.97 3.71 9.64
CA CYS A 27 2.81 4.23 10.37
C CYS A 27 2.02 3.07 10.97
N ARG A 28 1.50 3.27 12.18
CA ARG A 28 0.58 2.34 12.84
C ARG A 28 -0.72 3.05 13.11
N VAL A 29 -1.81 2.48 12.62
CA VAL A 29 -3.17 3.02 12.79
C VAL A 29 -4.01 1.99 13.53
N LEU A 30 -4.77 2.47 14.52
CA LEU A 30 -5.68 1.68 15.35
C LEU A 30 -7.13 2.10 15.06
N ASN A 31 -7.93 1.17 14.55
CA ASN A 31 -9.38 1.32 14.56
C ASN A 31 -9.87 1.13 16.01
N ARG A 32 -10.50 2.17 16.57
CA ARG A 32 -11.07 2.15 17.93
C ARG A 32 -12.59 1.99 17.92
N ALA A 33 -13.22 1.99 16.75
CA ALA A 33 -14.64 1.73 16.62
C ALA A 33 -14.90 0.22 16.67
N SER A 34 -16.12 -0.16 17.03
CA SER A 34 -16.58 -1.56 17.01
C SER A 34 -16.99 -2.05 15.62
N GLU A 35 -16.83 -1.20 14.61
CA GLU A 35 -17.26 -1.40 13.23
C GLU A 35 -16.07 -1.15 12.29
N ASP A 36 -16.17 -1.69 11.08
CA ASP A 36 -15.15 -1.52 10.05
C ASP A 36 -15.05 -0.05 9.61
N GLN A 37 -13.82 0.40 9.38
CA GLN A 37 -13.50 1.76 8.96
C GLN A 37 -12.43 1.78 7.89
N ASP A 38 -12.60 2.69 6.94
CA ASP A 38 -11.61 2.95 5.91
C ASP A 38 -10.45 3.77 6.48
N VAL A 39 -9.24 3.43 6.04
CA VAL A 39 -8.01 4.17 6.34
C VAL A 39 -7.26 4.38 5.04
N GLU A 40 -6.83 5.61 4.81
CA GLU A 40 -5.99 5.97 3.67
C GLU A 40 -4.56 6.26 4.13
N PHE A 41 -3.60 5.61 3.49
CA PHE A 41 -2.19 5.95 3.61
C PHE A 41 -1.75 6.76 2.39
N GLN A 42 -1.48 8.05 2.60
CA GLN A 42 -1.01 8.96 1.56
C GLN A 42 0.33 9.56 1.95
N MET A 43 1.29 9.55 1.02
CA MET A 43 2.61 10.14 1.24
C MET A 43 3.17 10.76 -0.04
N GLN A 44 3.82 11.92 0.10
CA GLN A 44 4.64 12.50 -0.95
C GLN A 44 6.07 11.94 -0.87
N ILE A 45 6.58 11.43 -1.98
CA ILE A 45 7.97 10.96 -2.10
C ILE A 45 8.72 11.85 -3.11
N PRO A 46 10.05 12.01 -2.97
CA PRO A 46 10.85 12.74 -3.96
C PRO A 46 10.69 12.11 -5.35
N GLY A 47 10.56 12.92 -6.40
CA GLY A 47 10.34 12.42 -7.77
C GLY A 47 11.49 11.56 -8.33
N ALA A 48 12.69 11.69 -7.77
CA ALA A 48 13.85 10.87 -8.11
C ALA A 48 13.98 9.59 -7.26
N ALA A 49 13.09 9.37 -6.29
CA ALA A 49 13.10 8.18 -5.44
C ALA A 49 12.33 7.03 -6.10
N PHE A 50 12.78 5.81 -5.83
CA PHE A 50 12.09 4.58 -6.23
C PHE A 50 11.57 3.85 -5.00
N ILE A 51 10.35 3.33 -5.08
CA ILE A 51 9.78 2.47 -4.05
C ILE A 51 10.34 1.07 -4.24
N THR A 52 11.03 0.54 -3.23
CA THR A 52 11.65 -0.80 -3.25
C THR A 52 10.85 -1.84 -2.49
N ASN A 53 10.00 -1.42 -1.55
CA ASN A 53 9.14 -2.31 -0.76
C ASN A 53 7.93 -1.53 -0.24
N PHE A 54 6.75 -2.15 -0.31
CA PHE A 54 5.57 -1.72 0.42
C PHE A 54 4.93 -2.91 1.11
N THR A 55 4.86 -2.88 2.44
CA THR A 55 4.29 -3.97 3.25
C THR A 55 3.25 -3.39 4.21
N MET A 56 2.06 -3.98 4.22
CA MET A 56 1.00 -3.67 5.17
C MET A 56 0.81 -4.85 6.13
N LEU A 57 0.68 -4.55 7.42
CA LEU A 57 0.30 -5.53 8.43
C LEU A 57 -1.09 -5.14 8.95
N ILE A 58 -2.08 -6.00 8.72
CA ILE A 58 -3.47 -5.78 9.12
C ILE A 58 -3.88 -6.98 9.98
N GLY A 59 -4.12 -6.73 11.27
CA GLY A 59 -4.31 -7.81 12.24
C GLY A 59 -3.07 -8.70 12.33
N ASP A 60 -3.24 -9.98 12.02
CA ASP A 60 -2.19 -11.02 11.99
C ASP A 60 -1.67 -11.30 10.56
N LYS A 61 -2.19 -10.62 9.54
CA LYS A 61 -1.85 -10.87 8.14
C LYS A 61 -0.84 -9.86 7.60
N VAL A 62 0.13 -10.39 6.84
CA VAL A 62 1.14 -9.60 6.13
C VAL A 62 0.78 -9.55 4.65
N TYR A 63 0.63 -8.32 4.14
CA TYR A 63 0.39 -8.03 2.73
C TYR A 63 1.62 -7.35 2.15
N GLN A 64 2.47 -8.13 1.48
CA GLN A 64 3.68 -7.64 0.86
C GLN A 64 3.45 -7.33 -0.63
N SER A 65 3.94 -6.19 -1.10
CA SER A 65 3.86 -5.82 -2.51
C SER A 65 4.75 -6.70 -3.38
N GLU A 66 4.23 -7.14 -4.53
CA GLU A 66 5.02 -7.76 -5.58
C GLU A 66 5.46 -6.73 -6.63
N ILE A 67 6.75 -6.78 -7.02
CA ILE A 67 7.32 -5.92 -8.05
C ILE A 67 7.30 -6.69 -9.38
N THR A 68 6.43 -6.28 -10.28
CA THR A 68 6.30 -6.85 -11.62
C THR A 68 6.64 -5.81 -12.68
N GLU A 69 7.13 -6.27 -13.85
CA GLU A 69 7.28 -5.42 -15.03
C GLU A 69 5.95 -4.75 -15.40
N LYS A 70 6.03 -3.48 -15.80
CA LYS A 70 4.86 -2.66 -16.13
C LYS A 70 3.97 -3.31 -17.19
N GLU A 71 4.57 -3.99 -18.17
CA GLU A 71 3.87 -4.67 -19.27
C GLU A 71 3.15 -5.96 -18.87
N LYS A 72 3.57 -6.64 -17.80
CA LYS A 72 2.90 -7.86 -17.31
C LYS A 72 1.63 -7.47 -16.56
N LYS A 73 1.73 -6.51 -15.65
CA LYS A 73 0.58 -6.00 -14.88
C LYS A 73 -0.53 -5.42 -15.76
N SER A 74 -0.19 -4.75 -16.86
CA SER A 74 -1.20 -4.25 -17.81
C SER A 74 -1.91 -5.40 -18.54
N ARG A 75 -1.16 -6.42 -18.98
CA ARG A 75 -1.72 -7.62 -19.64
C ARG A 75 -2.64 -8.39 -18.72
N ASP A 76 -2.26 -8.61 -17.46
CA ASP A 76 -3.11 -9.35 -16.51
C ASP A 76 -4.38 -8.57 -16.18
N ARG A 77 -4.30 -7.24 -15.98
CA ARG A 77 -5.49 -6.38 -15.85
C ARG A 77 -6.41 -6.44 -17.07
N ILE A 78 -5.85 -6.51 -18.28
CA ILE A 78 -6.64 -6.63 -19.52
C ILE A 78 -7.31 -8.01 -19.61
N LYS A 79 -6.61 -9.09 -19.23
CA LYS A 79 -7.16 -10.46 -19.20
C LYS A 79 -8.28 -10.59 -18.17
N GLU A 80 -8.08 -10.08 -16.96
CA GLU A 80 -9.08 -10.12 -15.90
C GLU A 80 -10.35 -9.35 -16.28
N LYS A 81 -10.21 -8.20 -16.96
CA LYS A 81 -11.35 -7.46 -17.54
C LYS A 81 -12.06 -8.22 -18.67
N ARG A 82 -11.34 -9.00 -19.50
CA ARG A 82 -11.95 -9.80 -20.57
C ARG A 82 -12.71 -11.01 -20.04
N ASN A 83 -12.21 -11.65 -18.99
CA ASN A 83 -12.89 -12.79 -18.39
C ASN A 83 -14.22 -12.35 -17.75
N LYS A 84 -14.28 -11.13 -17.17
CA LYS A 84 -15.50 -10.60 -16.55
C LYS A 84 -16.62 -10.25 -17.53
N THR A 85 -16.32 -9.92 -18.79
CA THR A 85 -17.35 -9.59 -19.79
C THR A 85 -18.08 -10.83 -20.36
N THR A 86 -17.69 -12.04 -19.96
CA THR A 86 -18.26 -13.28 -20.51
C THR A 86 -19.32 -13.91 -19.61
N ASP A 87 -19.36 -13.56 -18.32
CA ASP A 87 -20.28 -14.15 -17.32
C ASP A 87 -21.55 -13.32 -17.05
N ASP A 88 -21.70 -12.12 -17.64
CA ASP A 88 -22.90 -11.27 -17.45
C ASP A 88 -24.00 -11.49 -18.53
N ASN A 89 -23.92 -12.57 -19.31
CA ASN A 89 -24.91 -12.96 -20.33
C ASN A 89 -25.43 -14.40 -20.11
N GLU A 90 -25.93 -14.71 -18.92
CA GLU A 90 -26.90 -15.80 -18.67
C GLU A 90 -28.09 -15.30 -17.85
#